data_AF-A0A850BB22-F1
#
_entry.id   AF-A0A850BB22-F1
#
_cell.length_a   1.000
_cell.length_b   1.000
_cell.length_c   1.000
_cell.angle_alpha   90.00
_cell.angle_beta   90.00
_cell.angle_gamma   90.00
#
_symmetry.space_group_name_H-M   'P 1'
#
loop_
_entity.id
_entity.type
_entity.pdbx_description
1 polymer ?
#
loop_
_entity_poly.entity_id
_entity_poly.type
_entity_poly.pdbx_seq_one_letter_code
_entity_poly.pdbx_strand_id
1 'polypeptide(L)'
;MSKRTRRHHTADQKVALLKRHLVDKVPVSDLCDENGLQPSLFYGWQRQLFENGGAAFEGSRRAASRGFLRIHAIRPSANYQR
;
A
#
# COMPACT_ATOMS: atom_id res chain seq x y z
N MET A 1 -29.24 -19.63 -8.08
CA MET A 1 -28.06 -18.88 -8.56
C MET A 1 -26.91 -19.09 -7.59
N SER A 2 -25.99 -20.00 -7.91
CA SER A 2 -24.86 -20.34 -7.02
C SER A 2 -23.93 -19.14 -6.89
N LYS A 3 -23.79 -18.62 -5.66
CA LYS A 3 -22.78 -17.60 -5.31
C LYS A 3 -21.42 -18.17 -5.69
N ARG A 4 -20.87 -17.78 -6.86
CA ARG A 4 -19.45 -17.95 -7.14
C ARG A 4 -18.71 -17.18 -6.06
N THR A 5 -18.21 -17.89 -5.06
CA THR A 5 -17.21 -17.42 -4.13
C THR A 5 -16.01 -17.05 -4.97
N ARG A 6 -15.96 -15.77 -5.38
CA ARG A 6 -14.81 -15.21 -6.11
C ARG A 6 -13.61 -15.52 -5.24
N ARG A 7 -12.63 -16.26 -5.77
CA ARG A 7 -11.39 -16.53 -5.06
C ARG A 7 -10.73 -15.17 -4.85
N HIS A 8 -10.88 -14.63 -3.65
CA HIS A 8 -10.28 -13.36 -3.28
C HIS A 8 -8.81 -13.65 -3.00
N HIS A 9 -7.97 -13.47 -4.02
CA HIS A 9 -6.53 -13.40 -3.77
C HIS A 9 -6.27 -12.18 -2.91
N THR A 10 -5.74 -12.42 -1.70
CA THR A 10 -5.34 -11.34 -0.79
C THR A 10 -4.21 -10.54 -1.43
N ALA A 11 -4.02 -9.29 -0.99
CA ALA A 11 -2.96 -8.43 -1.52
C ALA A 11 -1.58 -9.12 -1.41
N ASP A 12 -1.30 -9.78 -0.29
CA ASP A 12 -0.08 -10.56 -0.08
C ASP A 12 0.10 -11.71 -1.07
N GLN A 13 -0.96 -12.47 -1.38
CA GLN A 13 -0.86 -13.56 -2.35
C GLN A 13 -0.52 -13.05 -3.75
N LYS A 14 -1.11 -11.91 -4.15
CA LYS A 14 -0.78 -11.27 -5.44
C LYS A 14 0.69 -10.88 -5.47
N VAL A 15 1.19 -10.24 -4.41
CA VAL A 15 2.59 -9.81 -4.32
C VAL A 15 3.55 -11.00 -4.28
N ALA A 16 3.21 -12.10 -3.60
CA ALA A 16 4.03 -13.30 -3.56
C ALA A 16 4.21 -13.93 -4.95
N LEU A 17 3.15 -13.99 -5.75
CA LEU A 17 3.21 -14.49 -7.13
C LEU A 17 4.02 -13.57 -8.03
N LEU A 18 3.83 -12.25 -7.91
CA LEU A 18 4.63 -11.27 -8.66
C LEU A 18 6.12 -11.36 -8.29
N LYS A 19 6.42 -11.57 -7.01
CA LYS A 19 7.80 -11.74 -6.52
C LYS A 19 8.46 -12.98 -7.12
N ARG A 20 7.77 -14.12 -7.19
CA ARG A 20 8.31 -15.33 -7.84
C ARG A 20 8.68 -15.09 -9.30
N HIS A 21 7.81 -14.40 -10.05
CA HIS A 21 8.14 -14.07 -11.44
C HIS A 21 9.34 -13.11 -11.56
N LEU A 22 9.39 -12.07 -10.73
CA LEU A 22 10.41 -11.02 -10.83
C LEU A 22 11.79 -11.44 -10.30
N VAL A 23 11.81 -12.20 -9.20
CA VAL A 23 13.03 -12.65 -8.48
C VAL A 23 13.49 -14.00 -9.01
N ASP A 24 12.62 -15.01 -9.00
CA ASP A 24 12.96 -16.39 -9.36
C ASP A 24 12.93 -16.62 -10.89
N LYS A 25 12.54 -15.60 -11.67
CA LYS A 25 12.45 -15.61 -13.14
C LYS A 25 11.55 -16.72 -13.71
N VAL A 26 10.62 -17.24 -12.90
CA VAL A 26 9.62 -18.22 -13.34
C VAL A 26 8.70 -17.58 -14.37
N PRO A 27 8.44 -18.19 -15.53
CA PRO A 27 7.58 -17.61 -16.55
C PRO A 27 6.13 -17.44 -16.07
N VAL A 28 5.45 -16.44 -16.62
CA VAL A 28 4.05 -16.12 -16.25
C VAL A 28 3.10 -17.26 -16.58
N SER A 29 3.37 -18.00 -17.67
CA SER A 29 2.61 -19.18 -18.10
C SER A 29 2.53 -20.22 -16.98
N ASP A 30 3.68 -20.71 -16.51
CA ASP A 30 3.74 -21.75 -15.49
C ASP A 30 3.08 -21.29 -14.17
N LEU A 31 3.31 -20.04 -13.75
CA LEU A 31 2.66 -19.47 -12.57
C LEU A 31 1.14 -19.38 -12.71
N CYS A 32 0.65 -19.02 -13.91
CA CYS A 32 -0.78 -18.93 -14.19
C CYS A 32 -1.42 -20.31 -14.24
N ASP A 33 -0.74 -21.29 -14.83
CA ASP A 33 -1.22 -22.66 -14.95
C ASP A 33 -1.28 -23.36 -13.58
N GLU A 34 -0.26 -23.23 -12.74
CA GLU A 34 -0.22 -23.80 -11.38
C GLU A 34 -1.30 -23.22 -10.46
N ASN A 35 -1.60 -21.92 -10.59
CA ASN A 35 -2.52 -21.23 -9.70
C ASN A 35 -3.94 -21.09 -10.29
N GLY A 36 -4.17 -21.55 -11.52
CA GLY A 36 -5.43 -21.39 -12.24
C GLY A 36 -5.80 -19.91 -12.46
N LEU A 37 -4.78 -19.07 -12.70
CA LEU A 37 -4.93 -17.63 -12.90
C LEU A 37 -4.99 -17.29 -14.38
N GLN A 38 -5.76 -16.27 -14.72
CA GLN A 38 -5.76 -15.75 -16.09
C GLN A 38 -4.57 -14.79 -16.28
N PRO A 39 -3.77 -14.93 -17.35
CA PRO A 39 -2.61 -14.06 -17.58
C PRO A 39 -2.95 -12.57 -17.58
N SER A 40 -4.13 -12.19 -18.12
CA SER A 40 -4.62 -10.81 -18.13
C SER A 40 -4.75 -10.20 -16.73
N LEU A 41 -5.12 -10.99 -15.72
CA LEU A 41 -5.18 -10.54 -14.33
C LEU A 41 -3.79 -10.30 -13.75
N PHE A 42 -2.84 -11.18 -14.07
CA PHE A 42 -1.46 -11.09 -13.61
C PHE A 42 -0.79 -9.80 -14.08
N TYR A 43 -0.93 -9.47 -15.37
CA TYR A 43 -0.43 -8.21 -15.93
C TYR A 43 -1.10 -6.98 -15.30
N GLY A 44 -2.40 -7.06 -15.00
CA GLY A 44 -3.12 -6.01 -14.27
C GLY A 44 -2.53 -5.77 -12.87
N TRP A 45 -2.15 -6.83 -12.16
CA TRP A 45 -1.50 -6.72 -10.85
C TRP A 45 -0.06 -6.20 -10.93
N GLN A 46 0.73 -6.61 -11.94
CA GLN A 46 2.06 -6.04 -12.17
C GLN A 46 1.99 -4.53 -12.34
N ARG A 47 1.08 -4.05 -13.19
CA ARG A 47 0.89 -2.62 -13.42
C ARG A 47 0.56 -1.88 -12.12
N GLN A 48 -0.43 -2.37 -11.37
CA GLN A 48 -0.81 -1.77 -10.09
C GLN A 48 0.34 -1.76 -9.08
N LEU A 49 1.15 -2.83 -9.02
CA LEU A 49 2.29 -2.91 -8.12
C LEU A 49 3.35 -1.86 -8.47
N PHE A 50 3.67 -1.68 -9.75
CA PHE A 50 4.67 -0.70 -10.18
C PHE A 50 4.17 0.75 -10.07
N GLU A 51 2.90 1.00 -10.37
CA GLU A 51 2.27 2.33 -10.18
C GLU A 51 2.29 2.75 -8.71
N ASN A 52 2.00 1.82 -7.77
CA ASN A 52 2.04 2.10 -6.34
C ASN A 52 3.44 1.93 -5.73
N GLY A 53 4.37 1.29 -6.44
CA GLY A 53 5.73 1.03 -5.98
C GLY A 53 6.50 2.31 -5.72
N GLY A 54 6.34 3.33 -6.57
CA GLY A 54 6.95 4.65 -6.35
C GLY A 54 6.54 5.27 -5.00
N ALA A 55 5.26 5.20 -4.65
CA ALA A 55 4.74 5.70 -3.39
C ALA A 55 5.32 4.94 -2.16
N ALA A 56 5.70 3.67 -2.32
CA ALA A 56 6.37 2.90 -1.28
C ALA A 56 7.81 3.39 -1.02
N PHE A 57 8.53 3.86 -2.05
CA PHE A 57 9.90 4.37 -1.93
C PHE A 57 9.96 5.85 -1.56
N GLU A 58 8.91 6.63 -1.78
CA GLU A 58 8.84 8.02 -1.32
C GLU A 58 8.78 8.16 0.21
N GLY A 59 8.63 7.04 0.93
CA GLY A 59 9.02 6.82 2.31
C GLY A 59 8.72 7.99 3.23
N SER A 60 7.50 8.07 3.78
CA SER A 60 7.17 8.80 5.02
C SER A 60 7.90 10.13 5.26
N ARG A 61 8.19 10.93 4.22
CA ARG A 61 8.79 12.26 4.39
C ARG A 61 7.81 13.26 5.03
N ARG A 62 6.58 12.81 5.35
CA ARG A 62 5.50 13.60 5.98
C ARG A 62 5.18 13.22 7.43
N ALA A 63 5.95 12.34 8.08
CA ALA A 63 5.75 12.03 9.50
C ALA A 63 6.73 12.77 10.45
N ALA A 64 7.51 13.72 9.94
CA ALA A 64 8.40 14.58 10.74
C ALA A 64 7.83 15.97 11.02
N SER A 65 6.51 16.16 10.89
CA SER A 65 5.81 17.34 11.38
C SER A 65 4.67 16.95 12.32
N ARG A 66 5.00 16.18 13.37
CA ARG A 66 4.29 16.30 14.65
C ARG A 66 4.65 17.66 15.25
N GLY A 67 4.10 18.71 14.65
CA GLY A 67 4.02 20.05 15.21
C GLY A 67 3.11 20.01 16.43
N PHE A 68 3.68 19.55 17.54
CA PHE A 68 3.14 19.73 18.87
C PHE A 68 3.28 21.22 19.20
N LEU A 69 2.34 22.05 18.71
CA LEU A 69 2.15 23.40 19.24
C LEU A 69 0.71 23.54 19.72
N ARG A 70 0.43 22.86 20.83
CA ARG A 70 -0.57 23.29 21.80
C ARG A 70 0.18 23.71 23.06
N ILE A 71 0.50 24.99 23.17
CA ILE A 71 0.52 25.68 24.46
C ILE A 71 -0.06 27.07 24.26
N HIS A 72 -0.99 27.38 25.14
CA HIS A 72 -1.97 28.44 25.08
C HIS A 72 -1.33 29.83 25.07
N ALA A 73 -1.91 30.74 24.27
CA ALA A 73 -1.82 32.16 24.53
C ALA A 73 -2.50 32.45 25.89
N ILE A 74 -1.70 32.57 26.95
CA ILE A 74 -2.15 33.15 28.21
C ILE A 74 -1.85 34.64 28.11
N ARG A 75 -2.91 35.40 27.84
CA ARG A 75 -3.00 36.85 27.85
C ARG A 75 -2.55 37.38 29.23
N PRO A 76 -1.60 38.34 29.33
CA PRO A 76 -1.33 38.99 30.60
C PRO A 76 -2.53 39.90 30.92
N SER A 77 -3.35 39.52 31.90
CA SER A 77 -4.32 40.43 32.48
C SER A 77 -3.58 41.38 33.40
N ALA A 78 -3.54 42.65 33.02
CA ALA A 78 -3.25 43.75 33.93
C ALA A 78 -4.13 43.59 35.18
N ASN A 79 -3.50 43.64 36.36
CA ASN A 79 -4.25 43.88 37.59
C ASN A 79 -3.65 45.11 38.30
N TYR A 80 -4.45 46.15 38.24
CA TYR A 80 -4.41 47.38 38.99
C TYR A 80 -4.74 47.06 40.46
N GLN A 81 -3.93 47.58 41.40
CA GLN A 81 -4.20 47.90 42.81
C GLN A 81 -3.08 47.46 43.76
N ARG A 82 -2.17 48.41 44.04
CA ARG A 82 -1.90 48.85 45.41
C ARG A 82 -1.36 50.28 45.41
#